data_AF-A0A5A5TY81-F1
#
_entry.id   AF-A0A5A5TY81-F1
#
_cell.length_a   1.000
_cell.length_b   1.000
_cell.length_c   1.000
_cell.angle_alpha   90.00
_cell.angle_beta   90.00
_cell.angle_gamma   90.00
#
_symmetry.space_group_name_H-M   'P 1'
#
loop_
_entity.id
_entity.type
_entity.pdbx_description
1 polymer ?
#
loop_
_entity_poly.entity_id
_entity_poly.type
_entity_poly.pdbx_seq_one_letter_code
_entity_poly.pdbx_strand_id
1 'polypeptide(L)'
;MGSYTAAIIDKDDNLLLPQTSVASIIDGDSLAKANDLGATNVNISKLVEQVNLINSNNTAWTDWSKEGMALLNGAQQYSEDGDYPRYRTRVINGNKQVQVKFRIKGVTSGGDTAYVSFPSNIKPTGISQLGFSSPSSSGRTASWLIEGENTVKLHATSDNNYNSQFWYPFVGTWEV
;
A
#
# COMPACT_ATOMS: atom_id res chain seq x y z
N MET A 1 82.11 -1.62 -28.18
CA MET A 1 81.14 -2.73 -28.08
C MET A 1 79.83 -2.22 -28.64
N GLY A 2 79.42 -2.71 -29.82
CA GLY A 2 78.14 -2.32 -30.43
C GLY A 2 77.05 -3.28 -29.98
N SER A 3 75.95 -2.75 -29.45
CA SER A 3 74.72 -3.49 -29.18
C SER A 3 73.93 -3.65 -30.48
N TYR A 4 73.49 -4.87 -30.81
CA TYR A 4 72.55 -5.10 -31.90
C TYR A 4 71.17 -5.39 -31.29
N THR A 5 70.19 -4.54 -31.59
CA THR A 5 68.78 -4.81 -31.26
C THR A 5 68.16 -5.54 -32.43
N ALA A 6 67.70 -6.77 -32.22
CA ALA A 6 66.96 -7.51 -33.24
C ALA A 6 65.57 -6.88 -33.42
N ALA A 7 65.26 -6.44 -34.64
CA ALA A 7 63.94 -5.98 -35.05
C ALA A 7 63.25 -7.11 -35.82
N ILE A 8 61.98 -7.38 -35.51
CA ILE A 8 61.15 -8.31 -36.29
C ILE A 8 60.39 -7.47 -37.31
N ILE A 9 60.60 -7.76 -38.59
CA ILE A 9 59.98 -7.09 -39.72
C ILE A 9 59.06 -8.12 -40.41
N ASP A 10 57.83 -7.73 -40.74
CA ASP A 10 56.93 -8.61 -41.48
C ASP A 10 57.31 -8.73 -42.96
N LYS A 11 56.63 -9.61 -43.69
CA LYS A 11 56.89 -9.88 -45.12
C LYS A 11 56.65 -8.69 -46.05
N ASP A 12 56.02 -7.62 -45.55
CA ASP A 12 55.68 -6.40 -46.27
C ASP A 12 56.52 -5.21 -45.75
N ASP A 13 57.66 -5.50 -45.10
CA ASP A 13 58.65 -4.55 -44.55
C ASP A 13 58.14 -3.67 -43.39
N ASN A 14 57.06 -4.05 -42.71
CA ASN A 14 56.61 -3.32 -41.52
C ASN A 14 57.33 -3.78 -40.26
N LEU A 15 57.85 -2.82 -39.48
CA LEU A 15 58.44 -3.09 -38.17
C LEU A 15 57.34 -3.51 -37.18
N LEU A 16 57.35 -4.79 -36.77
CA LEU A 16 56.44 -5.32 -35.77
C LEU A 16 56.99 -5.01 -34.38
N LEU A 17 56.50 -3.93 -33.79
CA LEU A 17 56.70 -3.66 -32.36
C LEU A 17 55.75 -4.54 -31.55
N PRO A 18 56.19 -5.17 -30.43
CA PRO A 18 55.28 -5.88 -29.55
C PRO A 18 54.23 -4.91 -29.02
N GLN A 19 52.99 -5.08 -29.48
CA GLN A 19 51.84 -4.33 -28.99
C GLN A 19 51.63 -4.74 -27.52
N THR A 20 51.85 -3.82 -26.59
CA THR A 20 51.46 -4.07 -25.20
C THR A 20 49.93 -4.10 -25.15
N SER A 21 49.38 -5.17 -24.60
CA SER A 21 47.97 -5.55 -24.61
C SER A 21 46.99 -4.56 -23.94
N VAL A 22 47.45 -3.38 -23.52
CA VAL A 22 46.60 -2.38 -22.86
C VAL A 22 45.58 -1.79 -23.83
N ALA A 23 45.95 -1.60 -25.10
CA ALA A 23 45.04 -1.08 -26.14
C ALA A 23 43.94 -2.08 -26.55
N SER A 24 44.12 -3.38 -26.27
CA SER A 24 43.17 -4.44 -26.62
C SER A 24 42.25 -4.89 -25.47
N ILE A 25 42.51 -4.45 -24.24
CA ILE A 25 41.79 -4.94 -23.04
C ILE A 25 40.60 -4.04 -22.65
N ILE A 26 40.59 -2.78 -23.08
CA ILE A 26 39.52 -1.84 -22.75
C ILE A 26 38.89 -1.38 -24.05
N ASP A 27 37.78 -2.01 -24.43
CA ASP A 27 36.87 -1.43 -25.40
C ASP A 27 36.26 -0.17 -24.76
N GLY A 28 36.85 0.98 -25.08
CA GLY A 28 36.42 2.29 -24.58
C GLY A 28 34.97 2.63 -24.93
N ASP A 29 34.39 1.93 -25.92
CA ASP A 29 32.96 2.05 -26.25
C ASP A 29 32.05 1.27 -25.29
N SER A 30 32.59 0.33 -24.51
CA SER A 30 31.86 -0.42 -23.46
C SER A 30 31.86 0.26 -22.09
N LEU A 31 32.71 1.27 -21.88
CA LEU A 31 32.70 2.09 -20.68
C LEU A 31 31.63 3.18 -20.84
N ALA A 32 30.65 3.21 -19.94
CA ALA A 32 29.55 4.16 -19.95
C ALA A 32 30.05 5.58 -20.30
N LYS A 33 29.57 6.14 -21.41
CA LYS A 33 30.04 7.43 -21.91
C LYS A 33 29.49 8.54 -21.00
N ALA A 34 30.14 9.69 -20.98
CA ALA A 34 29.68 10.84 -20.18
C ALA A 34 28.21 11.23 -20.47
N ASN A 35 27.74 10.99 -21.70
CA ASN A 35 26.33 11.17 -22.09
C ASN A 35 25.39 10.18 -21.40
N ASP A 36 25.80 8.92 -21.22
CA ASP A 36 25.01 7.88 -20.54
C ASP A 36 24.88 8.20 -19.05
N LEU A 37 25.97 8.68 -18.44
CA LEU A 37 25.98 9.18 -17.06
C LEU A 37 25.11 10.44 -16.91
N GLY A 38 25.16 11.36 -17.88
CA GLY A 38 24.31 12.56 -17.90
C GLY A 38 22.82 12.23 -18.00
N ALA A 39 22.44 11.33 -18.91
CA ALA A 39 21.06 10.87 -19.05
C ALA A 39 20.57 10.14 -17.79
N THR A 40 21.43 9.32 -17.17
CA THR A 40 21.12 8.63 -15.90
C THR A 40 20.90 9.63 -14.76
N ASN A 41 21.77 10.64 -14.62
CA ASN A 41 21.62 11.68 -13.59
C ASN A 41 20.32 12.48 -13.77
N VAL A 42 19.97 12.87 -15.00
CA VAL A 42 18.70 13.56 -15.28
C VAL A 42 17.49 12.71 -14.90
N ASN A 43 17.52 11.40 -15.19
CA ASN A 43 16.45 10.49 -14.81
C ASN A 43 16.34 10.31 -13.29
N ILE A 44 17.47 10.22 -12.58
CA ILE A 44 17.50 10.15 -11.11
C ILE A 44 16.88 11.41 -10.51
N SER A 45 17.26 12.60 -10.99
CA SER A 45 16.68 13.86 -10.50
C SER A 45 15.16 13.90 -10.68
N LYS A 46 14.64 13.49 -11.84
CA LYS A 46 13.19 13.41 -12.10
C LYS A 46 12.48 12.42 -11.16
N LEU A 47 13.09 11.26 -10.90
CA LEU A 47 12.54 10.27 -9.97
C LEU A 47 12.51 10.80 -8.53
N VAL A 48 13.57 11.47 -8.10
CA VAL A 48 13.62 12.11 -6.77
C VAL A 48 12.55 13.19 -6.63
N GLU A 49 12.36 14.03 -7.65
CA GLU A 49 11.29 15.03 -7.68
C GLU A 49 9.91 14.38 -7.61
N GLN A 50 9.67 13.30 -8.38
CA GLN A 50 8.41 12.55 -8.33
C GLN A 50 8.17 11.93 -6.95
N VAL A 51 9.17 11.30 -6.33
CA VAL A 51 9.07 10.73 -4.98
C VAL A 51 8.79 11.82 -3.94
N ASN A 52 9.46 12.96 -4.03
CA ASN A 52 9.22 14.08 -3.13
C ASN A 52 7.82 14.64 -3.29
N LEU A 53 7.31 14.74 -4.52
CA LEU A 53 5.95 15.19 -4.80
C LEU A 53 4.90 14.22 -4.24
N ILE A 54 5.13 12.91 -4.40
CA ILE A 54 4.28 11.85 -3.81
C ILE A 54 4.27 11.98 -2.29
N ASN A 55 5.44 12.13 -1.66
CA ASN A 55 5.56 12.26 -0.22
C ASN A 55 4.94 13.56 0.31
N SER A 56 5.08 14.67 -0.41
CA SER A 56 4.48 15.96 -0.01
C SER A 56 2.95 15.95 -0.06
N ASN A 57 2.37 15.03 -0.85
CA ASN A 57 0.92 14.87 -0.95
C ASN A 57 0.34 13.93 0.10
N ASN A 58 1.17 13.35 0.98
CA ASN A 58 0.70 12.54 2.09
C ASN A 58 0.07 13.43 3.16
N THR A 59 -1.10 13.05 3.66
CA THR A 59 -1.77 13.77 4.74
C THR A 59 -1.77 12.95 6.03
N ALA A 60 -1.78 13.66 7.16
CA ALA A 60 -2.09 13.03 8.44
C ALA A 60 -3.55 12.52 8.44
N TRP A 61 -3.85 11.61 9.36
CA TRP A 61 -5.23 11.23 9.61
C TRP A 61 -6.06 12.46 10.00
N THR A 62 -7.22 12.64 9.37
CA THR A 62 -8.23 13.60 9.82
C THR A 62 -8.75 13.22 11.20
N ASP A 63 -9.45 14.16 11.83
CA ASP A 63 -10.27 13.85 12.99
C ASP A 63 -11.36 12.82 12.64
N TRP A 64 -11.86 12.16 13.68
CA TRP A 64 -12.96 11.22 13.56
C TRP A 64 -14.26 11.95 13.26
N SER A 65 -14.95 11.57 12.19
CA SER A 65 -16.28 12.04 11.82
C SER A 65 -17.33 10.95 11.95
N LYS A 66 -18.56 11.35 12.31
CA LYS A 66 -19.76 10.51 12.33
C LYS A 66 -20.70 10.81 11.15
N GLU A 67 -20.34 11.77 10.31
CA GLU A 67 -21.20 12.27 9.24
C GLU A 67 -21.58 11.15 8.26
N GLY A 68 -22.87 10.99 7.99
CA GLY A 68 -23.37 9.94 7.10
C GLY A 68 -23.23 8.49 7.63
N MET A 69 -22.77 8.30 8.86
CA MET A 69 -22.73 6.99 9.51
C MET A 69 -24.07 6.70 10.21
N ALA A 70 -24.63 5.51 10.03
CA ALA A 70 -25.87 5.13 10.69
C ALA A 70 -25.86 3.68 11.18
N LEU A 71 -26.58 3.45 12.29
CA LEU A 71 -26.85 2.12 12.84
C LEU A 71 -28.11 1.54 12.18
N LEU A 72 -28.08 0.24 11.88
CA LEU A 72 -29.14 -0.48 11.16
C LEU A 72 -29.64 -1.67 11.99
N ASN A 73 -30.80 -2.22 11.62
CA ASN A 73 -31.32 -3.49 12.14
C ASN A 73 -31.35 -3.57 13.69
N GLY A 74 -31.73 -2.46 14.33
CA GLY A 74 -31.84 -2.39 15.79
C GLY A 74 -30.51 -2.28 16.54
N ALA A 75 -29.38 -2.14 15.83
CA ALA A 75 -28.10 -1.91 16.45
C ALA A 75 -28.09 -0.60 17.24
N GLN A 76 -27.36 -0.61 18.34
CA GLN A 76 -27.15 0.52 19.22
C GLN A 76 -25.65 0.66 19.48
N GLN A 77 -25.18 1.88 19.72
CA GLN A 77 -23.84 2.04 20.31
C GLN A 77 -23.77 1.29 21.64
N TYR A 78 -22.60 0.72 21.96
CA TYR A 78 -22.48 -0.12 23.13
C TYR A 78 -22.66 0.66 24.44
N SER A 79 -21.77 1.61 24.72
CA SER A 79 -21.82 2.42 25.95
C SER A 79 -21.48 3.89 25.78
N GLU A 80 -20.39 4.20 25.08
CA GLU A 80 -19.83 5.57 25.04
C GLU A 80 -20.01 6.23 23.67
N ASP A 81 -19.86 7.56 23.61
CA ASP A 81 -19.94 8.30 22.34
C ASP A 81 -18.91 7.81 21.31
N GLY A 82 -17.74 7.37 21.79
CA GLY A 82 -16.67 6.81 20.96
C GLY A 82 -16.96 5.41 20.40
N ASP A 83 -18.04 4.77 20.83
CA ASP A 83 -18.51 3.48 20.32
C ASP A 83 -19.42 3.63 19.09
N TYR A 84 -20.03 4.81 18.92
CA TYR A 84 -20.83 5.11 17.74
C TYR A 84 -19.95 5.02 16.47
N PRO A 85 -20.49 4.50 15.35
CA PRO A 85 -19.75 4.42 14.10
C PRO A 85 -19.17 5.73 13.62
N ARG A 86 -17.88 5.69 13.34
CA ARG A 86 -17.09 6.84 12.91
C ARG A 86 -16.00 6.42 11.95
N TYR A 87 -15.56 7.39 11.16
CA TYR A 87 -14.49 7.21 10.20
C TYR A 87 -13.50 8.37 10.23
N ARG A 88 -12.31 8.14 9.69
CA ARG A 88 -11.32 9.18 9.40
C ARG A 88 -10.58 8.83 8.13
N THR A 89 -9.95 9.81 7.52
CA THR A 89 -9.29 9.65 6.21
C THR A 89 -7.86 10.17 6.22
N ARG A 90 -7.05 9.68 5.30
CA ARG A 90 -5.74 10.25 4.97
C ARG A 90 -5.44 10.01 3.50
N VAL A 91 -4.44 10.70 2.96
CA VAL A 91 -3.89 10.44 1.64
C VAL A 91 -2.49 9.87 1.82
N ILE A 92 -2.21 8.74 1.19
CA ILE A 92 -0.87 8.13 1.14
C ILE A 92 -0.57 7.79 -0.32
N ASN A 93 0.53 8.33 -0.84
CA ASN A 93 0.97 8.18 -2.21
C ASN A 93 -0.11 8.49 -3.26
N GLY A 94 -0.93 9.50 -2.99
CA GLY A 94 -2.07 9.88 -3.84
C GLY A 94 -3.33 9.04 -3.65
N ASN A 95 -3.27 7.91 -2.94
CA ASN A 95 -4.44 7.08 -2.63
C ASN A 95 -5.11 7.54 -1.33
N LYS A 96 -6.44 7.68 -1.36
CA LYS A 96 -7.20 7.99 -0.16
C LYS A 96 -7.43 6.70 0.64
N GLN A 97 -7.01 6.72 1.89
CA GLN A 97 -7.27 5.65 2.86
C GLN A 97 -8.34 6.09 3.84
N VAL A 98 -9.20 5.16 4.21
CA VAL A 98 -10.26 5.31 5.19
C VAL A 98 -10.02 4.33 6.31
N GLN A 99 -10.24 4.77 7.55
CA GLN A 99 -10.37 3.90 8.70
C GLN A 99 -11.76 4.08 9.31
N VAL A 100 -12.47 2.98 9.53
CA VAL A 100 -13.75 2.94 10.23
C VAL A 100 -13.59 2.19 11.55
N LYS A 101 -14.25 2.70 12.60
CA LYS A 101 -14.28 2.06 13.92
C LYS A 101 -15.66 2.20 14.55
N PHE A 102 -16.10 1.14 15.23
CA PHE A 102 -17.27 1.17 16.11
C PHE A 102 -17.25 0.04 17.14
N ARG A 103 -18.18 0.12 18.08
CA ARG A 103 -18.56 -0.98 18.98
C ARG A 103 -20.05 -0.93 19.25
N ILE A 104 -20.77 -1.93 18.79
CA ILE A 104 -22.24 -1.94 18.85
C ILE A 104 -22.76 -3.05 19.74
N LYS A 105 -24.03 -2.95 20.11
CA LYS A 105 -24.88 -3.99 20.70
C LYS A 105 -26.21 -4.03 19.94
N GLY A 106 -27.17 -4.84 20.39
CA GLY A 106 -28.45 -5.00 19.71
C GLY A 106 -28.38 -5.91 18.49
N VAL A 107 -27.29 -6.65 18.33
CA VAL A 107 -27.11 -7.65 17.27
C VAL A 107 -27.91 -8.90 17.62
N THR A 108 -28.74 -9.36 16.68
CA THR A 108 -29.68 -10.47 16.86
C THR A 108 -29.50 -11.60 15.83
N SER A 109 -28.79 -11.34 14.72
CA SER A 109 -28.54 -12.32 13.66
C SER A 109 -27.20 -12.08 12.95
N GLY A 110 -26.62 -13.12 12.39
CA GLY A 110 -25.52 -13.04 11.42
C GLY A 110 -26.04 -13.24 10.00
N GLY A 111 -25.34 -14.02 9.17
CA GLY A 111 -25.77 -14.34 7.80
C GLY A 111 -25.77 -13.12 6.89
N ASP A 112 -24.71 -12.31 6.98
CA ASP A 112 -24.49 -11.09 6.20
C ASP A 112 -25.50 -9.96 6.48
N THR A 113 -26.02 -9.92 7.72
CA THR A 113 -26.92 -8.85 8.17
C THR A 113 -26.17 -7.53 8.35
N ALA A 114 -26.61 -6.46 7.67
CA ALA A 114 -26.03 -5.13 7.80
C ALA A 114 -26.36 -4.48 9.16
N TYR A 115 -25.36 -3.94 9.86
CA TYR A 115 -25.58 -3.27 11.15
C TYR A 115 -25.07 -1.83 11.20
N VAL A 116 -24.18 -1.47 10.28
CA VAL A 116 -23.66 -0.11 10.15
C VAL A 116 -23.66 0.26 8.68
N SER A 117 -24.12 1.47 8.35
CA SER A 117 -23.88 2.10 7.05
C SER A 117 -22.89 3.25 7.18
N PHE A 118 -22.22 3.56 6.09
CA PHE A 118 -21.25 4.65 5.97
C PHE A 118 -21.50 5.45 4.69
N PRO A 119 -20.98 6.69 4.55
CA PRO A 119 -21.25 7.49 3.36
C PRO A 119 -20.58 6.91 2.10
N SER A 120 -21.20 7.11 0.94
CA SER A 120 -20.75 6.49 -0.33
C SER A 120 -19.34 6.92 -0.77
N ASN A 121 -18.89 8.10 -0.35
CA ASN A 121 -17.56 8.64 -0.63
C ASN A 121 -16.41 7.96 0.12
N ILE A 122 -16.72 6.99 1.01
CA ILE A 122 -15.73 6.16 1.71
C ILE A 122 -15.89 4.67 1.41
N LYS A 123 -16.62 4.33 0.35
CA LYS A 123 -16.75 2.95 -0.13
C LYS A 123 -15.41 2.42 -0.67
N PRO A 124 -15.01 1.17 -0.36
CA PRO A 124 -13.79 0.57 -0.92
C PRO A 124 -13.77 0.60 -2.46
N THR A 125 -12.61 0.91 -3.04
CA THR A 125 -12.39 0.82 -4.48
C THR A 125 -12.17 -0.64 -4.87
N GLY A 126 -13.15 -1.24 -5.56
CA GLY A 126 -13.08 -2.61 -6.07
C GLY A 126 -14.27 -3.48 -5.66
N ILE A 127 -14.46 -4.61 -6.35
CA ILE A 127 -15.52 -5.61 -6.09
C ILE A 127 -15.16 -6.51 -4.89
N SER A 128 -14.14 -6.14 -4.13
CA SER A 128 -13.54 -6.96 -3.09
C SER A 128 -14.46 -7.05 -1.87
N GLN A 129 -14.92 -8.27 -1.57
CA GLN A 129 -15.43 -8.59 -0.25
C GLN A 129 -14.29 -8.41 0.77
N LEU A 130 -14.38 -7.41 1.65
CA LEU A 130 -13.41 -7.22 2.72
C LEU A 130 -13.89 -7.94 3.98
N GLY A 131 -13.13 -8.96 4.40
CA GLY A 131 -13.38 -9.72 5.62
C GLY A 131 -12.57 -9.19 6.81
N PHE A 132 -13.25 -8.96 7.93
CA PHE A 132 -12.63 -8.55 9.19
C PHE A 132 -13.03 -9.50 10.30
N SER A 133 -12.14 -9.68 11.27
CA SER A 133 -12.37 -10.49 12.44
C SER A 133 -12.06 -9.65 13.67
N SER A 134 -12.93 -9.67 14.67
CA SER A 134 -12.72 -8.89 15.89
C SER A 134 -13.17 -9.65 17.13
N PRO A 135 -12.46 -9.50 18.27
CA PRO A 135 -12.92 -10.09 19.53
C PRO A 135 -14.26 -9.50 19.90
N SER A 136 -15.13 -10.27 20.54
CA SER A 136 -16.44 -9.84 21.01
C SER A 136 -16.67 -10.38 22.41
N SER A 137 -17.85 -10.12 22.98
CA SER A 137 -18.17 -10.54 24.35
C SER A 137 -17.90 -12.02 24.62
N SER A 138 -17.49 -12.31 25.85
CA SER A 138 -17.32 -13.69 26.37
C SER A 138 -16.32 -14.55 25.57
N GLY A 139 -15.26 -13.94 25.03
CA GLY A 139 -14.20 -14.66 24.33
C GLY A 139 -14.56 -15.15 22.93
N ARG A 140 -15.67 -14.65 22.37
CA ARG A 140 -16.09 -14.95 20.99
C ARG A 140 -15.37 -14.07 19.98
N THR A 141 -15.43 -14.46 18.72
CA THR A 141 -14.99 -13.63 17.60
C THR A 141 -16.19 -13.30 16.71
N ALA A 142 -16.28 -12.07 16.23
CA ALA A 142 -17.25 -11.61 15.24
C ALA A 142 -16.56 -11.41 13.89
N SER A 143 -17.14 -11.98 12.84
CA SER A 143 -16.68 -11.85 11.45
C SER A 143 -17.55 -10.86 10.70
N TRP A 144 -16.93 -9.85 10.10
CA TRP A 144 -17.60 -8.77 9.39
C TRP A 144 -17.21 -8.73 7.93
N LEU A 145 -18.14 -8.26 7.10
CA LEU A 145 -17.98 -8.13 5.66
C LEU A 145 -18.35 -6.72 5.20
N ILE A 146 -17.62 -6.25 4.20
CA ILE A 146 -18.01 -5.12 3.36
C ILE A 146 -18.04 -5.65 1.92
N GLU A 147 -19.22 -5.69 1.31
CA GLU A 147 -19.42 -6.24 -0.04
C GLU A 147 -20.40 -5.35 -0.83
N GLY A 148 -19.95 -4.79 -1.96
CA GLY A 148 -20.78 -4.16 -2.99
C GLY A 148 -21.54 -2.87 -2.61
N GLU A 149 -21.78 -2.66 -1.32
CA GLU A 149 -22.65 -1.64 -0.73
C GLU A 149 -21.90 -0.85 0.35
N ASN A 150 -22.49 0.26 0.79
CA ASN A 150 -21.92 1.15 1.80
C ASN A 150 -22.25 0.71 3.24
N THR A 151 -22.17 -0.60 3.52
CA THR A 151 -22.55 -1.21 4.80
C THR A 151 -21.52 -2.19 5.33
N VAL A 152 -21.42 -2.28 6.65
CA VAL A 152 -20.70 -3.34 7.37
C VAL A 152 -21.71 -4.39 7.84
N LYS A 153 -21.52 -5.62 7.37
CA LYS A 153 -22.40 -6.77 7.58
C LYS A 153 -21.78 -7.75 8.55
N LEU A 154 -22.54 -8.27 9.52
CA LEU A 154 -22.09 -9.36 10.37
C LEU A 154 -22.31 -10.68 9.62
N HIS A 155 -21.22 -11.37 9.30
CA HIS A 155 -21.26 -12.69 8.68
C HIS A 155 -21.61 -13.77 9.69
N ALA A 156 -20.82 -13.87 10.76
CA ALA A 156 -20.98 -14.90 11.79
C ALA A 156 -20.28 -14.51 13.10
N THR A 157 -20.62 -15.23 14.17
CA THR A 157 -19.78 -15.32 15.37
C THR A 157 -19.14 -16.70 15.45
N SER A 158 -18.04 -16.82 16.20
CA SER A 158 -17.29 -18.09 16.34
C SER A 158 -18.14 -19.28 16.81
N ASP A 159 -19.27 -19.03 17.49
CA ASP A 159 -20.21 -20.05 17.96
C ASP A 159 -21.64 -19.88 17.40
N ASN A 160 -21.83 -19.00 16.41
CA ASN A 160 -23.13 -18.64 15.82
C ASN A 160 -24.20 -18.21 16.84
N ASN A 161 -23.79 -17.74 18.02
CA ASN A 161 -24.68 -17.18 19.03
C ASN A 161 -24.69 -15.64 18.93
N TYR A 162 -25.88 -15.06 18.86
CA TYR A 162 -26.11 -13.62 18.76
C TYR A 162 -26.90 -13.16 19.99
N ASN A 163 -26.41 -12.14 20.68
CA ASN A 163 -27.04 -11.64 21.89
C ASN A 163 -27.07 -10.12 21.87
N SER A 164 -28.26 -9.54 22.09
CA SER A 164 -28.47 -8.10 22.04
C SER A 164 -27.68 -7.31 23.10
N GLN A 165 -27.21 -7.97 24.16
CA GLN A 165 -26.42 -7.35 25.23
C GLN A 165 -24.91 -7.45 24.99
N PHE A 166 -24.46 -8.28 24.04
CA PHE A 166 -23.05 -8.41 23.75
C PHE A 166 -22.53 -7.20 22.96
N TRP A 167 -21.26 -6.89 23.19
CA TRP A 167 -20.53 -5.91 22.39
C TRP A 167 -19.85 -6.59 21.20
N TYR A 168 -19.97 -5.93 20.06
CA TYR A 168 -19.45 -6.35 18.77
C TYR A 168 -18.65 -5.18 18.17
N PRO A 169 -17.31 -5.20 18.26
CA PRO A 169 -16.48 -4.13 17.73
C PRO A 169 -16.18 -4.36 16.25
N PHE A 170 -15.74 -3.29 15.61
CA PHE A 170 -15.17 -3.32 14.29
C PHE A 170 -14.07 -2.26 14.19
N VAL A 171 -12.97 -2.64 13.56
CA VAL A 171 -11.96 -1.70 13.07
C VAL A 171 -11.51 -2.19 11.70
N GLY A 172 -11.66 -1.36 10.68
CA GLY A 172 -11.23 -1.68 9.33
C GLY A 172 -10.56 -0.49 8.67
N THR A 173 -9.56 -0.76 7.84
CA THR A 173 -8.86 0.24 7.01
C THR A 173 -8.82 -0.23 5.57
N TRP A 174 -9.15 0.64 4.62
CA TRP A 174 -9.13 0.33 3.19
C TRP A 174 -8.85 1.58 2.34
N GLU A 175 -8.56 1.36 1.06
CA GLU A 175 -8.44 2.42 0.05
C GLU A 175 -9.79 2.69 -0.61
N VAL A 176 -10.06 3.95 -0.91
CA VAL A 176 -11.32 4.44 -1.52
C VAL A 176 -11.05 5.19 -2.81
#